data_AF-A0A662G724-F1
#
_entry.id   AF-A0A662G724-F1
#
_cell.length_a   1.000
_cell.length_b   1.000
_cell.length_c   1.000
_cell.angle_alpha   90.00
_cell.angle_beta   90.00
_cell.angle_gamma   90.00
#
_symmetry.space_group_name_H-M   'P 1'
#
loop_
_entity.id
_entity.type
_entity.pdbx_description
1 polymer ?
#
loop_
_entity_poly.entity_id
_entity_poly.type
_entity_poly.pdbx_seq_one_letter_code
_entity_poly.pdbx_strand_id
1 'polypeptide(L)'
;MRGNHEGPRDLPFYPWDLPWQFEARFGAGAEEILEALRRLWDSMYHMSLMPGSFVAVHGGAPTEARSMDDLLYADSKHPRESHLGEMLWNDPTEI
;
A
#
# COMPACT_ATOMS: atom_id res chain seq x y z
N MET A 1 6.41 3.66 5.17
CA MET A 1 5.00 3.23 5.14
C MET A 1 4.70 2.71 3.74
N ARG A 2 3.73 1.82 3.60
CA ARG A 2 3.31 1.24 2.33
C ARG A 2 2.58 2.29 1.48
N GLY A 3 2.97 2.46 0.21
CA GLY A 3 2.23 3.23 -0.77
C GLY A 3 1.40 2.36 -1.70
N ASN A 4 0.65 2.97 -2.62
CA ASN A 4 -0.08 2.22 -3.65
C ASN A 4 0.86 1.45 -4.61
N HIS A 5 2.06 1.99 -4.88
CA HIS A 5 3.10 1.32 -5.66
C HIS A 5 3.76 0.12 -4.94
N GLU A 6 3.52 -0.02 -3.64
CA GLU A 6 3.97 -1.15 -2.82
C GLU A 6 2.78 -2.00 -2.32
N GLY A 7 1.60 -1.82 -2.91
CA GLY A 7 0.35 -2.46 -2.50
C GLY A 7 0.35 -4.00 -2.55
N PRO A 8 -0.67 -4.64 -1.97
CA PRO A 8 -0.80 -6.10 -2.02
C PRO A 8 -1.00 -6.58 -3.46
N ARG A 9 -0.70 -7.85 -3.73
CA ARG A 9 -0.68 -8.40 -5.10
C ARG A 9 -2.02 -8.34 -5.84
N ASP A 10 -3.12 -8.28 -5.09
CA ASP A 10 -4.49 -8.16 -5.60
C ASP A 10 -4.95 -6.69 -5.77
N LEU A 11 -4.11 -5.72 -5.39
CA LEU A 11 -4.28 -4.29 -5.68
C LEU A 11 -3.11 -3.78 -6.56
N PRO A 12 -3.01 -4.22 -7.82
CA PRO A 12 -1.95 -3.78 -8.71
C PRO A 12 -2.11 -2.30 -9.06
N PHE A 13 -0.98 -1.63 -9.29
CA PHE A 13 -0.93 -0.29 -9.86
C PHE A 13 -0.41 -0.35 -11.30
N TYR A 14 -0.76 0.65 -12.10
CA TYR A 14 -0.27 0.77 -13.47
C TYR A 14 0.11 2.20 -13.80
N PRO A 15 1.19 2.41 -14.57
CA PRO A 15 2.11 1.39 -15.09
C PRO A 15 3.05 0.80 -14.03
N TRP A 16 3.38 -0.49 -14.15
CA TRP A 16 4.30 -1.20 -13.26
C TRP A 16 5.55 -1.66 -14.02
N ASP A 17 6.45 -0.71 -14.30
CA ASP A 17 7.65 -0.96 -15.11
C ASP A 17 8.79 -1.60 -14.33
N LEU A 18 8.67 -1.72 -13.01
CA LEU A 18 9.72 -2.21 -12.12
C LEU A 18 10.28 -3.59 -12.51
N PRO A 19 9.47 -4.59 -12.94
CA PRO A 19 10.00 -5.87 -13.40
C PRO A 19 10.93 -5.70 -14.60
N TRP A 20 10.54 -4.90 -15.58
CA TRP A 20 11.34 -4.62 -16.77
C TRP A 20 12.64 -3.89 -16.43
N GLN A 21 12.57 -2.93 -15.50
CA GLN A 21 13.77 -2.23 -15.00
C GLN A 21 14.71 -3.18 -14.25
N PHE A 22 14.18 -4.15 -13.50
CA PHE A 22 14.98 -5.13 -12.79
C PHE A 22 15.60 -6.14 -13.76
N GLU A 23 14.86 -6.63 -14.74
CA GLU A 23 15.39 -7.50 -15.80
C GLU A 23 16.54 -6.82 -16.55
N ALA A 24 16.36 -5.56 -16.96
CA ALA A 24 17.39 -4.79 -17.65
C ALA A 24 18.66 -4.58 -16.82
N ARG A 25 18.55 -4.51 -15.49
CA ARG A 25 19.68 -4.23 -14.59
C ARG A 25 20.34 -5.47 -14.01
N PHE A 26 19.58 -6.51 -13.73
CA PHE A 26 20.01 -7.68 -12.95
C PHE A 26 19.92 -9.00 -13.73
N GLY A 27 19.35 -9.00 -14.95
CA GLY A 27 19.24 -10.18 -15.80
C GLY A 27 18.53 -11.34 -15.08
N ALA A 28 19.16 -12.52 -15.08
CA ALA A 28 18.60 -13.74 -14.48
C ALA A 28 18.31 -13.62 -12.97
N GLY A 29 18.92 -12.66 -12.25
CA GLY A 29 18.65 -12.43 -10.83
C GLY A 29 17.44 -11.53 -10.55
N ALA A 30 16.84 -10.92 -11.58
CA ALA A 30 15.79 -9.92 -11.42
C ALA A 30 14.56 -10.44 -10.67
N GLU A 31 14.11 -11.65 -10.98
CA GLU A 31 12.92 -12.26 -10.38
C GLU A 31 13.10 -12.48 -8.86
N GLU A 32 14.25 -13.02 -8.46
CA GLU A 32 14.56 -13.26 -7.04
C GLU A 32 14.60 -11.95 -6.25
N ILE A 33 15.22 -10.91 -6.81
CA ILE A 33 15.30 -9.58 -6.18
C ILE A 33 13.91 -8.95 -6.09
N LEU A 34 13.11 -9.04 -7.15
CA LEU A 34 11.75 -8.50 -7.19
C LEU A 34 10.85 -9.18 -6.15
N GLU A 35 10.98 -10.50 -6.02
CA GLU A 35 10.21 -11.27 -5.03
C GLU A 35 10.69 -10.96 -3.59
N ALA A 36 11.99 -10.77 -3.37
CA ALA A 36 12.51 -10.29 -2.09
C ALA A 36 12.00 -8.88 -1.74
N LEU A 37 11.92 -7.98 -2.73
CA LEU A 37 11.39 -6.64 -2.57
C LEU A 37 9.90 -6.66 -2.23
N ARG A 38 9.10 -7.53 -2.85
CA ARG A 38 7.69 -7.72 -2.51
C ARG A 38 7.48 -8.20 -1.09
N ARG A 39 8.29 -9.17 -0.62
CA ARG A 39 8.27 -9.59 0.78
C ARG A 39 8.62 -8.45 1.74
N LEU A 40 9.52 -7.55 1.34
CA LEU A 40 9.81 -6.35 2.11
C LEU A 40 8.58 -5.43 2.17
N TRP A 41 7.88 -5.22 1.06
CA TRP A 41 6.65 -4.41 1.02
C TRP A 41 5.54 -4.97 1.92
N ASP A 42 5.39 -6.28 1.97
CA ASP A 42 4.43 -6.95 2.86
C ASP A 42 4.74 -6.74 4.36
N SER A 43 5.95 -6.28 4.70
CA SER A 43 6.33 -5.91 6.07
C SER A 43 6.15 -4.41 6.39
N MET A 44 5.75 -3.59 5.41
CA MET A 44 5.60 -2.15 5.60
C MET A 44 4.22 -1.82 6.19
N TYR A 45 4.20 -0.99 7.24
CA TYR A 45 2.96 -0.47 7.82
C TYR A 45 2.17 0.39 6.83
N HIS A 46 0.85 0.22 6.79
CA HIS A 46 -0.10 0.98 5.97
C HIS A 46 -0.51 2.34 6.58
N MET A 47 -0.18 2.58 7.85
CA MET A 47 -0.45 3.86 8.52
C MET A 47 0.59 4.20 9.59
N SER A 48 0.62 5.48 9.99
CA SER A 48 1.31 5.98 11.18
C SER A 48 0.34 6.81 12.01
N LEU A 49 0.39 6.63 13.33
CA LEU A 49 -0.43 7.36 14.29
C LEU A 49 0.45 8.24 15.16
N MET A 50 0.16 9.54 15.18
CA MET A 50 0.67 10.47 16.18
C MET A 50 -0.42 10.71 17.22
N PRO A 51 -0.35 10.10 18.42
CA PRO A 51 -1.39 10.21 19.43
C PRO A 51 -1.71 11.66 19.78
N GLY A 52 -2.99 12.02 19.78
CA GLY A 52 -3.45 13.38 20.05
C GLY A 52 -3.22 14.38 18.92
N SER A 53 -2.78 13.94 17.73
CA SER A 53 -2.53 14.82 16.59
C SER A 53 -3.17 14.27 15.30
N PHE A 54 -2.44 13.48 14.51
CA PHE A 54 -2.88 13.05 13.19
C PHE A 54 -2.63 11.57 12.93
N VAL A 55 -3.38 11.05 11.95
CA VAL A 55 -3.10 9.79 11.28
C VAL A 55 -2.54 10.11 9.91
N ALA A 56 -1.44 9.46 9.55
CA ALA A 56 -0.84 9.55 8.23
C ALA A 56 -1.06 8.24 7.46
N VAL A 57 -1.58 8.36 6.25
CA VAL A 57 -1.76 7.30 5.25
C VAL A 57 -1.16 7.78 3.93
N HIS A 58 -0.99 6.88 2.97
CA HIS A 58 -0.35 7.25 1.69
C HIS A 58 -1.28 8.06 0.78
N GLY A 59 -2.49 7.55 0.53
CA GLY A 59 -3.52 8.23 -0.25
C GLY A 59 -4.37 9.12 0.65
N GLY A 60 -5.51 8.59 1.08
CA GLY A 60 -6.54 9.41 1.71
C GLY A 60 -7.38 8.67 2.74
N ALA A 61 -8.33 9.40 3.31
CA ALA A 61 -9.21 8.82 4.32
C ALA A 61 -10.15 7.76 3.68
N PRO A 62 -10.31 6.59 4.31
CA PRO A 62 -11.33 5.63 3.92
C PRO A 62 -12.73 6.19 4.20
N THR A 63 -13.61 6.05 3.23
CA THR A 63 -14.96 6.63 3.14
C THR A 63 -15.92 6.09 4.21
N GLU A 64 -15.81 4.81 4.54
CA GLU A 64 -16.72 4.12 5.48
C GLU A 64 -16.08 3.80 6.84
N ALA A 65 -14.84 4.21 7.12
CA ALA A 65 -14.22 3.95 8.41
C ALA A 65 -14.90 4.76 9.52
N ARG A 66 -15.20 4.10 10.65
CA ARG A 66 -15.93 4.71 11.78
C ARG A 66 -15.11 4.73 13.06
N SER A 67 -13.99 4.02 13.08
CA SER A 67 -13.17 3.82 14.27
C SER A 67 -11.70 3.72 13.91
N MET A 68 -10.83 3.95 14.91
CA MET A 68 -9.39 3.72 14.75
C MET A 68 -9.07 2.26 14.39
N ASP A 69 -9.87 1.31 14.88
CA ASP A 69 -9.70 -0.12 14.58
C ASP A 69 -9.90 -0.42 13.09
N ASP A 70 -10.77 0.32 12.40
CA ASP A 70 -10.96 0.18 10.95
C ASP A 70 -9.69 0.53 10.18
N LEU A 71 -8.91 1.51 10.68
CA LEU A 71 -7.62 1.87 10.12
C LEU A 71 -6.54 0.90 10.56
N LEU A 72 -6.41 0.60 11.86
CA LEU A 72 -5.35 -0.27 12.39
C LEU A 72 -5.37 -1.67 11.78
N TYR A 73 -6.57 -2.24 11.57
CA TYR A 73 -6.76 -3.60 11.05
C TYR A 73 -7.09 -3.65 9.56
N ALA A 74 -6.98 -2.53 8.84
CA ALA A 74 -7.33 -2.44 7.42
C ALA A 74 -6.67 -3.54 6.57
N ASP A 75 -5.37 -3.79 6.77
CA ASP A 75 -4.63 -4.83 6.05
C ASP A 75 -5.17 -6.25 6.34
N SER A 76 -5.44 -6.57 7.61
CA SER A 76 -6.00 -7.88 7.99
C SER A 76 -7.45 -8.10 7.56
N LYS A 77 -8.20 -7.02 7.34
CA LYS A 77 -9.60 -7.05 6.91
C LYS A 77 -9.74 -7.02 5.39
N HIS A 78 -8.68 -6.67 4.66
CA HIS A 78 -8.62 -6.73 3.21
C HIS A 78 -8.66 -8.20 2.73
N PRO A 79 -9.35 -8.54 1.63
CA PRO A 79 -10.16 -7.67 0.75
C PRO A 79 -11.65 -7.58 1.16
N ARG A 80 -12.03 -8.09 2.34
CA ARG A 80 -13.44 -8.06 2.80
C ARG A 80 -13.94 -6.64 3.06
N GLU A 81 -13.06 -5.73 3.47
CA GLU A 81 -13.31 -4.31 3.67
C GLU A 81 -12.42 -3.49 2.73
N SER A 82 -12.91 -2.37 2.21
CA SER A 82 -12.20 -1.53 1.22
C SER A 82 -11.15 -0.58 1.83
N HIS A 83 -11.07 -0.51 3.15
CA HIS A 83 -10.28 0.49 3.87
C HIS A 83 -8.80 0.50 3.47
N LEU A 84 -8.16 -0.66 3.30
CA LEU A 84 -6.76 -0.71 2.89
C LEU A 84 -6.56 -0.06 1.52
N GLY A 85 -7.36 -0.44 0.53
CA GLY A 85 -7.27 0.11 -0.82
C GLY A 85 -7.48 1.62 -0.82
N GLU A 86 -8.49 2.10 -0.12
CA GLU A 86 -8.78 3.54 -0.01
C GLU A 86 -7.67 4.31 0.70
N MET A 87 -7.08 3.77 1.77
CA MET A 87 -5.92 4.37 2.45
C MET A 87 -4.68 4.48 1.55
N LEU A 88 -4.55 3.59 0.56
CA LEU A 88 -3.46 3.62 -0.40
C LEU A 88 -3.77 4.51 -1.62
N TRP A 89 -5.03 4.74 -1.98
CA TRP A 89 -5.41 5.31 -3.29
C TRP A 89 -6.29 6.55 -3.27
N ASN A 90 -7.02 6.83 -2.19
CA ASN A 90 -7.97 7.94 -2.19
C ASN A 90 -7.23 9.28 -2.27
N ASP A 91 -7.77 10.19 -3.08
CA ASP A 91 -7.40 11.59 -3.12
C ASP A 91 -8.52 12.45 -2.51
N PRO A 92 -8.20 13.62 -1.92
CA PRO A 92 -9.22 14.60 -1.56
C PRO A 92 -9.91 15.13 -2.83
N THR A 93 -11.18 15.50 -2.71
CA THR A 93 -11.91 16.15 -3.79
C THR A 93 -11.28 17.49 -4.16
N GLU A 94 -11.20 17.81 -5.45
CA GLU A 94 -10.83 19.16 -5.91
C GLU A 94 -11.89 20.18 -5.44
N ILE A 95 -11.43 21.35 -4.95
CA ILE A 95 -12.26 22.46 -4.45
C ILE A 95 -12.18 23.64 -5.42
#